data_AF-A0A7W7D901-F1
#
_entry.id   AF-A0A7W7D901-F1
#
_cell.length_a   1.000
_cell.length_b   1.000
_cell.length_c   1.000
_cell.angle_alpha   90.00
_cell.angle_beta   90.00
_cell.angle_gamma   90.00
#
_symmetry.space_group_name_H-M   'P 1'
#
loop_
_entity.id
_entity.type
_entity.pdbx_description
1 polymer ?
#
loop_
_entity_poly.entity_id
_entity_poly.type
_entity_poly.pdbx_seq_one_letter_code
_entity_poly.pdbx_strand_id
1 'polypeptide(L)' 'MTDEVGVVTGDLTVATEVRGDQATITVQYTGAEEWYTVTGSPLTVVGCDGPWVHAAVVRAVAAGLPEGLAEMEAE' A
#
# COMPACT_ATOMS: atom_id res chain seq x y z
N MET A 1 -27.63 -0.81 0.35
CA MET A 1 -26.75 -0.61 1.51
C MET A 1 -25.35 -0.62 0.92
N THR A 2 -24.66 0.50 1.02
CA THR A 2 -23.48 0.86 0.22
C THR A 2 -22.27 0.03 0.61
N ASP A 3 -21.81 -0.80 -0.31
CA ASP A 3 -20.43 -1.23 -0.37
C ASP A 3 -19.85 -0.59 -1.64
N GLU A 4 -19.37 0.64 -1.51
CA GLU A 4 -18.57 1.28 -2.55
C GLU A 4 -17.11 0.88 -2.34
N VAL A 5 -16.83 -0.43 -2.27
CA VAL A 5 -15.46 -0.95 -2.43
C VAL A 5 -15.26 -1.21 -3.92
N GLY A 6 -15.23 -0.11 -4.67
CA GLY A 6 -14.80 -0.15 -6.05
C GLY A 6 -13.37 -0.66 -6.09
N VAL A 7 -13.14 -1.74 -6.85
CA VAL A 7 -11.80 -2.19 -7.21
C VAL A 7 -11.00 -0.94 -7.58
N VAL A 8 -9.87 -0.68 -6.90
CA VAL A 8 -9.06 0.52 -7.15
C VAL A 8 -8.42 0.37 -8.53
N THR A 9 -9.15 0.71 -9.58
CA THR A 9 -8.75 0.60 -10.98
C THR A 9 -8.58 1.99 -11.56
N GLY A 10 -7.35 2.37 -11.91
CA GLY A 10 -7.00 3.67 -12.48
C GLY A 10 -5.52 3.99 -12.33
N ASP A 11 -5.11 5.17 -12.78
CA ASP A 11 -3.77 5.71 -12.54
C ASP A 11 -3.66 6.22 -11.09
N LEU A 12 -2.82 5.55 -10.30
CA LEU A 12 -2.64 5.80 -8.87
C LEU A 12 -1.17 6.15 -8.62
N THR A 13 -0.93 7.19 -7.83
CA THR A 13 0.40 7.46 -7.30
C THR A 13 0.54 6.76 -5.95
N VAL A 14 1.57 5.93 -5.81
CA VAL A 14 1.87 5.23 -4.56
C VAL A 14 3.08 5.88 -3.90
N ALA A 15 2.96 6.24 -2.63
CA ALA A 15 4.07 6.65 -1.79
C ALA A 15 4.27 5.63 -0.67
N THR A 16 5.53 5.33 -0.39
CA THR A 16 5.92 4.39 0.67
C THR A 16 6.89 5.10 1.60
N GLU A 17 6.48 5.27 2.85
CA GLU A 17 7.32 5.84 3.88
C GLU A 17 7.81 4.72 4.81
N VAL A 18 9.12 4.47 4.83
CA VAL A 18 9.72 3.48 5.73
C VAL A 18 10.32 4.19 6.95
N ARG A 19 9.91 3.78 8.15
CA ARG A 19 10.36 4.29 9.45
C ARG A 19 10.81 3.12 10.31
N GLY A 20 12.12 2.89 10.37
CA GLY A 20 12.68 1.70 11.02
C GLY A 20 12.18 0.43 10.32
N ASP A 21 11.62 -0.50 11.09
CA ASP A 21 11.04 -1.75 10.59
C ASP A 21 9.56 -1.64 10.19
N GLN A 22 9.03 -0.43 10.01
CA GLN A 22 7.64 -0.20 9.61
C GLN A 22 7.55 0.60 8.30
N ALA A 23 6.60 0.23 7.44
CA ALA A 23 6.31 0.92 6.19
C ALA A 23 4.86 1.39 6.14
N THR A 24 4.66 2.70 6.04
CA THR A 24 3.35 3.31 5.82
C THR A 24 3.14 3.52 4.33
N ILE A 25 2.02 3.03 3.80
CA ILE A 25 1.68 3.20 2.39
C ILE A 25 0.54 4.20 2.27
N THR A 26 0.76 5.21 1.44
CA THR A 26 -0.28 6.15 1.04
C THR A 26 -0.44 6.14 -0.47
N VAL A 27 -1.67 6.34 -0.92
CA VAL A 27 -2.03 6.40 -2.34
C VAL A 27 -2.76 7.69 -2.63
N GLN A 28 -2.50 8.26 -3.79
CA GLN A 28 -3.20 9.43 -4.31
C GLN A 28 -3.78 9.06 -5.66
N TYR A 29 -5.05 9.36 -5.87
CA TYR A 29 -5.68 9.24 -7.18
C TYR A 29 -5.14 10.31 -8.11
N THR A 30 -4.90 9.97 -9.37
CA THR A 30 -4.50 10.98 -10.37
C THR A 30 -5.59 12.03 -10.49
N GLY A 31 -5.26 13.28 -10.12
CA GLY A 31 -6.19 14.41 -10.10
C GLY A 31 -6.83 14.71 -8.73
N ALA A 32 -6.55 13.91 -7.70
CA ALA A 32 -6.89 14.24 -6.32
C ALA A 32 -5.71 14.95 -5.63
N GLU A 33 -6.01 15.92 -4.79
CA GLU A 33 -5.01 16.62 -3.98
C GLU A 33 -4.68 15.86 -2.68
N GLU A 34 -5.58 14.95 -2.29
CA GLU A 34 -5.53 14.24 -1.01
C GLU A 34 -4.80 12.90 -1.11
N TRP A 35 -4.10 12.55 -0.03
CA TRP A 35 -3.44 11.25 0.12
C TRP A 35 -4.24 10.36 1.07
N TYR A 36 -4.45 9.11 0.68
CA TYR A 36 -5.18 8.12 1.46
C TYR A 36 -4.24 7.03 1.94
N THR A 37 -4.29 6.71 3.23
CA THR A 37 -3.56 5.55 3.77
C THR A 37 -4.22 4.26 3.31
N VAL A 38 -3.41 3.32 2.80
CA VAL A 38 -3.89 2.01 2.37
C VAL A 38 -4.25 1.17 3.59
N THR A 39 -5.43 0.53 3.55
CA THR A 39 -5.86 -0.43 4.56
C THR A 39 -4.83 -1.57 4.70
N GLY A 40 -4.39 -1.82 5.94
CA GLY A 40 -3.31 -2.76 6.24
C GLY A 40 -1.95 -2.09 6.50
N SER A 41 -1.83 -0.77 6.30
CA SER A 41 -0.66 -0.02 6.77
C SER A 41 -0.79 0.37 8.25
N PRO A 42 0.33 0.44 9.01
CA PRO A 42 1.71 0.19 8.57
C PRO A 42 2.08 -1.30 8.50
N LEU A 43 2.89 -1.66 7.51
CA LEU A 43 3.45 -3.01 7.34
C LEU A 43 4.75 -3.17 8.11
N THR A 44 4.96 -4.35 8.68
CA THR A 44 6.25 -4.74 9.26
C THR A 44 7.20 -5.14 8.15
N VAL A 45 8.33 -4.43 8.03
CA VAL A 45 9.35 -4.63 6.98
C VAL A 45 10.73 -4.78 7.62
N VAL A 46 10.94 -5.91 8.29
CA VAL A 46 12.22 -6.22 8.94
C VAL A 46 13.23 -6.71 7.89
N GLY A 47 14.43 -6.14 7.90
CA GLY A 47 15.55 -6.61 7.07
C GLY A 47 15.42 -6.36 5.56
N CYS A 48 14.43 -5.56 5.14
CA CYS A 48 14.20 -5.22 3.74
C CYS A 48 14.62 -3.77 3.44
N ASP A 49 15.34 -3.55 2.34
CA ASP A 49 15.69 -2.19 1.91
C ASP A 49 14.46 -1.43 1.38
N GLY A 50 14.39 -0.12 1.67
CA GLY A 50 13.27 0.74 1.30
C GLY A 50 12.84 0.66 -0.19
N PRO A 51 13.75 0.63 -1.17
CA PRO A 51 13.39 0.45 -2.58
C PRO A 51 12.74 -0.90 -2.88
N TRP A 52 13.18 -1.97 -2.21
CA TRP A 52 12.58 -3.29 -2.37
C TRP A 52 11.16 -3.30 -1.80
N VAL A 53 10.96 -2.72 -0.61
CA VAL A 53 9.65 -2.57 0.03
C VAL A 53 8.70 -1.80 -0.89
N HIS A 54 9.14 -0.66 -1.43
CA HIS A 54 8.33 0.12 -2.36
C HIS A 54 7.92 -0.70 -3.60
N ALA A 55 8.84 -1.44 -4.22
CA ALA A 55 8.53 -2.27 -5.37
C ALA A 55 7.61 -3.46 -5.05
N ALA A 56 7.67 -4.02 -3.84
CA ALA A 56 6.73 -5.05 -3.38
C ALA A 56 5.33 -4.45 -3.19
N VAL A 57 5.23 -3.29 -2.57
CA VAL A 57 3.98 -2.55 -2.36
C VAL A 57 3.31 -2.19 -3.67
N VAL A 58 4.03 -1.61 -4.63
CA VAL A 58 3.47 -1.25 -5.95
C VAL A 58 2.90 -2.46 -6.66
N ARG A 59 3.58 -3.62 -6.58
CA ARG A 59 3.09 -4.87 -7.16
C ARG A 59 1.82 -5.39 -6.46
N ALA A 60 1.75 -5.30 -5.13
CA ALA A 60 0.57 -5.69 -4.37
C ALA A 60 -0.63 -4.79 -4.68
N VAL A 61 -0.41 -3.47 -4.77
CA VAL A 61 -1.43 -2.49 -5.19
C VAL A 61 -1.92 -2.80 -6.61
N ALA A 62 -1.00 -3.04 -7.55
CA ALA A 62 -1.33 -3.36 -8.95
C ALA A 62 -2.05 -4.71 -9.13
N ALA A 63 -1.83 -5.67 -8.23
CA ALA A 63 -2.55 -6.95 -8.23
C ALA A 63 -4.00 -6.84 -7.75
N GLY A 64 -4.41 -5.68 -7.24
CA GLY A 64 -5.72 -5.47 -6.63
C GLY A 64 -5.75 -6.07 -5.24
N LEU A 65 -5.36 -5.27 -4.24
CA LEU A 65 -5.24 -5.68 -2.83
C LEU A 65 -6.47 -6.48 -2.37
N PRO A 66 -6.36 -7.80 -2.16
CA PRO A 66 -7.46 -8.58 -1.63
C PRO A 66 -7.45 -8.42 -0.11
N GLU A 67 -7.96 -7.31 0.43
CA GLU A 67 -8.30 -7.12 1.86
C GLU A 67 -7.21 -7.52 2.90
N GLY A 68 -5.96 -7.78 2.50
CA GLY A 68 -5.13 -8.80 3.16
C GLY A 68 -3.64 -8.48 3.23
N LEU A 69 -3.27 -7.20 3.30
CA LEU A 69 -1.91 -6.82 3.67
C LEU A 69 -1.65 -6.87 5.18
N ALA A 70 -2.66 -7.20 6.01
CA ALA A 70 -2.51 -7.33 7.45
C ALA A 70 -1.61 -8.52 7.87
N GLU A 71 -1.33 -9.47 6.96
CA GLU A 71 -0.59 -10.70 7.27
C GLU A 71 0.50 -10.96 6.21
N MET A 72 1.45 -10.04 6.05
CA MET A 72 2.75 -10.35 5.43
C MET A 72 3.80 -10.52 6.53
N GLU A 73 3.75 -11.64 7.25
CA GLU A 73 4.89 -12.10 8.05
C GLU A 73 5.96 -12.65 7.09
N ALA A 74 7.16 -12.08 7.13
CA ALA A 74 8.31 -12.66 6.44
C ALA A 74 8.87 -13.80 7.32
N GLU A 75 8.84 -15.03 6.80
CA GLU A 75 9.55 -16.20 7.36
C GLU A 75 11.07 -16.10 7.12
#